data_AF-A0A924DRP6-F1
#
_entry.id   AF-A0A924DRP6-F1
#
_cell.length_a   1.000
_cell.length_b   1.000
_cell.length_c   1.000
_cell.angle_alpha   90.00
_cell.angle_beta   90.00
_cell.angle_gamma   90.00
#
_symmetry.space_group_name_H-M   'P 1'
#
loop_
_entity.id
_entity.type
_entity.pdbx_description
1 polymer ?
#
loop_
_entity_poly.entity_id
_entity_poly.type
_entity_poly.pdbx_seq_one_letter_code
_entity_poly.pdbx_strand_id
1 'polypeptide(L)'
;MEGSVYSNLGLKMNRTYQEKRDEEVFTLKDFLEHKWTLNSNEELKRTFARDLKVVLQKENLFDLINGFFELESDLNHVLDQVEFEVSILNFDEFYKNLSPVLMRSLLENSQAPDNASLILQSIKESLRIALEEELYQLEDLI
;
A
#
# COMPACT_ATOMS: atom_id res chain seq x y z
N MET A 1 10.25 -38.94 38.65
CA MET A 1 10.13 -37.47 38.60
C MET A 1 10.52 -37.05 37.18
N GLU A 2 9.53 -36.98 36.29
CA GLU A 2 9.71 -36.54 34.91
C GLU A 2 9.06 -35.17 34.79
N GLY A 3 9.87 -34.12 34.62
CA GLY A 3 9.39 -32.75 34.72
C GLY A 3 10.26 -31.71 34.02
N SER A 4 10.83 -32.04 32.84
CA SER A 4 11.65 -31.06 32.10
C SER A 4 11.44 -31.02 30.58
N VAL A 5 10.54 -31.83 30.00
CA VAL A 5 10.42 -31.91 28.52
C VAL A 5 9.56 -30.78 27.92
N TYR A 6 8.69 -30.13 28.71
CA TYR A 6 7.75 -29.13 28.19
C TYR A 6 8.27 -27.67 28.15
N SER A 7 9.44 -27.37 28.71
CA SER A 7 9.93 -25.97 28.78
C SER A 7 10.56 -25.46 27.48
N ASN A 8 11.06 -26.36 26.62
CA ASN A 8 11.86 -25.97 25.45
C ASN A 8 11.09 -25.89 24.14
N LEU A 9 9.81 -26.29 24.11
CA LEU A 9 8.97 -26.22 22.90
C LEU A 9 8.47 -24.79 22.64
N GLY A 10 8.10 -24.04 23.68
CA GLY A 10 7.67 -22.63 23.54
C GLY A 10 8.81 -21.69 23.12
N LEU A 11 10.03 -21.95 23.60
CA LEU A 11 11.21 -21.16 23.22
C LEU A 11 11.71 -21.47 21.80
N LYS A 12 11.54 -22.70 21.32
CA LYS A 12 11.86 -23.05 19.92
C LYS A 12 10.84 -22.46 18.95
N MET A 13 9.54 -22.52 19.26
CA MET A 13 8.51 -21.89 18.42
C MET A 13 8.73 -20.37 18.26
N ASN A 14 9.13 -19.67 19.33
CA ASN A 14 9.44 -18.23 19.24
C ASN A 14 10.67 -17.93 18.37
N ARG A 15 11.71 -18.77 18.39
CA ARG A 15 12.88 -18.61 17.51
C ARG A 15 12.55 -18.89 16.04
N THR A 16 11.79 -19.94 15.75
CA THR A 16 11.41 -20.26 14.37
C THR A 16 10.44 -19.22 13.78
N TYR A 17 9.61 -18.56 14.62
CA TYR A 17 8.74 -17.45 14.18
C TYR A 17 9.51 -16.14 13.98
N GLN A 18 10.53 -15.86 14.80
CA GLN A 18 11.38 -14.69 14.60
C GLN A 18 12.27 -14.83 13.35
N GLU A 19 12.72 -16.03 13.01
CA GLU A 19 13.48 -16.29 11.77
C GLU A 19 12.59 -16.27 10.52
N LYS A 20 11.26 -16.40 10.65
CA LYS A 20 10.29 -16.26 9.55
C LYS A 20 9.85 -14.82 9.26
N ARG A 21 10.22 -13.85 10.11
CA ARG A 21 9.93 -12.43 9.89
C ARG A 21 10.50 -11.88 8.59
N ASP A 22 11.54 -12.51 8.04
CA ASP A 22 12.21 -12.02 6.83
C ASP A 22 11.54 -12.48 5.52
N GLU A 23 10.56 -13.40 5.54
CA GLU A 23 9.97 -13.98 4.31
C GLU A 23 8.44 -13.88 4.19
N GLU A 24 7.69 -13.61 5.26
CA GLU A 24 6.23 -13.48 5.17
C GLU A 24 5.82 -12.06 4.75
N VAL A 25 5.15 -11.96 3.60
CA VAL A 25 4.71 -10.70 3.00
C VAL A 25 3.51 -10.17 3.78
N PHE A 26 3.74 -9.39 4.84
CA PHE A 26 2.69 -8.69 5.60
C PHE A 26 2.09 -7.52 4.86
N THR A 27 0.77 -7.51 4.65
CA THR A 27 0.01 -6.38 4.11
C THR A 27 -0.63 -5.55 5.23
N LEU A 28 -1.10 -4.35 4.92
CA LEU A 28 -1.91 -3.55 5.86
C LEU A 28 -3.20 -4.27 6.25
N LYS A 29 -3.79 -5.02 5.33
CA LYS A 29 -4.97 -5.85 5.59
C LYS A 29 -4.70 -6.96 6.60
N ASP A 30 -3.51 -7.57 6.56
CA ASP A 30 -3.12 -8.59 7.55
C ASP A 30 -3.01 -7.99 8.96
N PHE A 31 -2.56 -6.74 9.08
CA PHE A 31 -2.58 -6.01 10.35
C PHE A 31 -4.01 -5.85 10.88
N LEU A 32 -4.94 -5.41 10.03
CA LEU A 32 -6.34 -5.18 10.40
C LEU A 32 -7.09 -6.48 10.77
N GLU A 33 -6.86 -7.57 10.04
CA GLU A 33 -7.61 -8.82 10.21
C GLU A 33 -7.00 -9.76 11.26
N HIS A 34 -5.66 -9.84 11.35
CA HIS A 34 -4.97 -10.90 12.09
C HIS A 34 -4.26 -10.40 13.36
N LYS A 35 -4.48 -9.13 13.78
CA LYS A 35 -3.85 -8.50 14.96
C LYS A 35 -2.33 -8.56 14.95
N TRP A 36 -1.72 -8.40 13.78
CA TRP A 36 -0.28 -8.20 13.68
C TRP A 36 0.10 -6.86 14.30
N THR A 37 1.32 -6.74 14.82
CA THR A 37 1.78 -5.50 15.43
C THR A 37 2.79 -4.80 14.54
N LEU A 38 2.41 -3.65 14.00
CA LEU A 38 3.35 -2.67 13.44
C LEU A 38 3.97 -1.91 14.62
N ASN A 39 5.30 -1.90 14.69
CA ASN A 39 6.02 -1.41 15.87
C ASN A 39 6.74 -0.08 15.61
N SER A 40 6.81 0.35 14.35
CA SER A 40 7.46 1.60 13.96
C SER A 40 6.87 2.21 12.69
N ASN A 41 7.10 3.53 12.54
CA ASN A 41 6.75 4.27 11.33
C ASN A 41 7.50 3.73 10.09
N GLU A 42 8.75 3.28 10.24
CA GLU A 42 9.51 2.65 9.14
C GLU A 42 8.87 1.33 8.68
N GLU A 43 8.39 0.51 9.63
CA GLU A 43 7.72 -0.76 9.33
C GLU A 43 6.39 -0.54 8.59
N LEU A 44 5.64 0.48 9.02
CA LEU A 44 4.42 0.94 8.33
C LEU A 44 4.72 1.41 6.91
N LYS A 45 5.72 2.30 6.73
CA LYS A 45 6.14 2.80 5.41
C LYS A 45 6.53 1.69 4.45
N ARG A 46 7.35 0.73 4.91
CA ARG A 46 7.78 -0.41 4.09
C ARG A 46 6.63 -1.33 3.72
N THR A 47 5.68 -1.52 4.63
CA THR A 47 4.47 -2.32 4.37
C THR A 47 3.58 -1.64 3.34
N PHE A 48 3.30 -0.37 3.54
CA PHE A 48 2.51 0.45 2.63
C PHE A 48 3.13 0.55 1.22
N ALA A 49 4.44 0.83 1.12
CA ALA A 49 5.15 0.90 -0.17
C ALA A 49 5.06 -0.42 -0.94
N ARG A 50 5.07 -1.55 -0.22
CA ARG A 50 4.93 -2.88 -0.83
C ARG A 50 3.52 -3.12 -1.35
N ASP A 51 2.50 -2.78 -0.58
CA ASP A 51 1.10 -2.92 -1.00
C ASP A 51 0.81 -1.98 -2.19
N LEU A 52 1.38 -0.78 -2.19
CA LEU A 52 1.33 0.14 -3.32
C LEU A 52 1.97 -0.45 -4.60
N LYS A 53 3.11 -1.16 -4.48
CA LYS A 53 3.69 -1.90 -5.62
C LYS A 53 2.75 -2.98 -6.15
N VAL A 54 2.01 -3.67 -5.29
CA VAL A 54 1.00 -4.67 -5.71
C VAL A 54 -0.16 -4.01 -6.46
N VAL A 55 -0.58 -2.82 -6.03
CA VAL A 55 -1.59 -2.01 -6.74
C VAL A 55 -1.07 -1.56 -8.12
N LEU A 56 0.17 -1.11 -8.21
CA LEU A 56 0.79 -0.69 -9.49
C LEU A 56 0.90 -1.82 -10.53
N GLN A 57 0.92 -3.08 -10.09
CA GLN A 57 0.96 -4.24 -10.99
C GLN A 57 -0.39 -4.55 -11.66
N LYS A 58 -1.48 -3.85 -11.30
CA LYS A 58 -2.80 -4.09 -11.89
C LYS A 58 -2.87 -3.59 -13.33
N GLU A 59 -3.14 -4.50 -14.26
CA GLU A 59 -3.20 -4.18 -15.69
C GLU A 59 -4.50 -3.47 -16.09
N ASN A 60 -5.60 -3.70 -15.38
CA ASN A 60 -6.88 -3.08 -15.68
C ASN A 60 -7.03 -1.76 -14.91
N LEU A 61 -7.54 -0.71 -15.56
CA LEU A 61 -7.79 0.58 -14.92
C LEU A 61 -8.74 0.48 -13.73
N PHE A 62 -9.81 -0.30 -13.86
CA PHE A 62 -10.79 -0.51 -12.80
C PHE A 62 -10.16 -1.19 -11.59
N ASP A 63 -9.38 -2.25 -11.81
CA ASP A 63 -8.67 -2.97 -10.74
C ASP A 63 -7.60 -2.09 -10.08
N LEU A 64 -6.93 -1.25 -10.86
CA LEU A 64 -5.96 -0.25 -10.35
C LEU A 64 -6.66 0.76 -9.43
N ILE A 65 -7.76 1.37 -9.88
CA ILE A 65 -8.50 2.36 -9.11
C ILE A 65 -9.08 1.74 -7.84
N ASN A 66 -9.71 0.57 -7.94
CA ASN A 66 -10.28 -0.10 -6.76
C ASN A 66 -9.19 -0.50 -5.78
N GLY A 67 -8.10 -1.11 -6.26
CA GLY A 67 -6.99 -1.50 -5.39
C GLY A 67 -6.34 -0.30 -4.70
N PHE A 68 -6.26 0.85 -5.38
CA PHE A 68 -5.79 2.09 -4.79
C PHE A 68 -6.71 2.59 -3.66
N PHE A 69 -8.03 2.62 -3.88
CA PHE A 69 -8.97 3.05 -2.83
C PHE A 69 -9.07 2.07 -1.66
N GLU A 70 -8.97 0.77 -1.93
CA GLU A 70 -8.86 -0.26 -0.88
C GLU A 70 -7.61 -0.01 -0.02
N LEU A 71 -6.46 0.22 -0.67
CA LEU A 71 -5.21 0.52 0.02
C LEU A 71 -5.28 1.82 0.85
N GLU A 72 -5.89 2.88 0.32
CA GLU A 72 -6.12 4.12 1.06
C GLU A 72 -7.01 3.89 2.29
N SER A 73 -8.10 3.14 2.13
CA SER A 73 -9.00 2.81 3.23
C SER A 73 -8.26 2.01 4.31
N ASP A 74 -7.50 0.98 3.91
CA ASP A 74 -6.71 0.16 4.81
C ASP A 74 -5.68 1.03 5.55
N LEU A 75 -4.96 1.90 4.83
CA LEU A 75 -4.01 2.82 5.43
C LEU A 75 -4.66 3.70 6.50
N ASN A 76 -5.77 4.36 6.19
CA ASN A 76 -6.46 5.22 7.16
C ASN A 76 -6.89 4.45 8.41
N HIS A 77 -7.38 3.22 8.25
CA HIS A 77 -7.72 2.36 9.39
C HIS A 77 -6.50 1.93 10.21
N VAL A 78 -5.36 1.68 9.57
CA VAL A 78 -4.11 1.40 10.28
C VAL A 78 -3.64 2.62 11.06
N LEU A 79 -3.67 3.81 10.47
CA LEU A 79 -3.27 5.07 11.11
C LEU A 79 -4.08 5.36 12.39
N ASP A 80 -5.37 5.00 12.39
CA ASP A 80 -6.24 5.15 13.58
C ASP A 80 -5.92 4.15 14.71
N GLN A 81 -5.22 3.05 14.41
CA GLN A 81 -4.96 1.95 15.35
C GLN A 81 -3.53 1.89 15.87
N VAL A 82 -2.57 2.51 15.19
CA VAL A 82 -1.17 2.49 15.60
C VAL A 82 -0.93 3.38 16.83
N GLU A 83 -0.11 2.90 17.76
CA GLU A 83 0.20 3.61 19.02
C GLU A 83 1.42 4.55 18.91
N PHE A 84 1.99 4.71 17.72
CA PHE A 84 3.15 5.56 17.47
C PHE A 84 2.80 6.77 16.61
N GLU A 85 3.57 7.86 16.76
CA GLU A 85 3.40 9.06 15.94
C GLU A 85 3.81 8.77 14.48
N VAL A 86 2.86 8.93 13.57
CA VAL A 86 3.09 8.78 12.13
C VAL A 86 3.31 10.15 11.52
N SER A 87 4.51 10.38 11.01
CA SER A 87 4.78 11.57 10.18
C SER A 87 4.22 11.36 8.77
N ILE A 88 3.28 12.22 8.39
CA ILE A 88 2.77 12.50 7.02
C ILE A 88 2.81 11.26 6.12
N LEU A 89 1.81 10.39 6.26
CA LEU A 89 1.59 9.26 5.37
C LEU A 89 0.13 9.31 4.90
N ASN A 90 -0.11 10.02 3.80
CA ASN A 90 -1.44 10.22 3.22
C ASN A 90 -1.33 10.51 1.71
N PHE A 91 -2.46 10.56 1.01
CA PHE A 91 -2.51 10.82 -0.43
C PHE A 91 -2.89 12.26 -0.78
N ASP A 92 -2.79 13.22 0.15
CA ASP A 92 -3.24 14.59 -0.09
C ASP A 92 -2.49 15.24 -1.26
N GLU A 93 -1.17 15.06 -1.31
CA GLU A 93 -0.34 15.62 -2.38
C GLU A 93 -0.55 14.89 -3.71
N PHE A 94 -0.71 13.56 -3.64
CA PHE A 94 -1.11 12.74 -4.79
C PHE A 94 -2.39 13.28 -5.46
N TYR A 95 -3.46 13.55 -4.70
CA TYR A 95 -4.71 14.06 -5.28
C TYR A 95 -4.56 15.47 -5.88
N LYS A 96 -3.78 16.34 -5.24
CA LYS A 96 -3.50 17.68 -5.79
C LYS A 96 -2.77 17.60 -7.13
N ASN A 97 -1.85 16.66 -7.29
CA ASN A 97 -1.07 16.48 -8.50
C ASN A 97 -1.84 15.75 -9.60
N LEU A 98 -2.66 14.77 -9.23
CA LEU A 98 -3.45 13.98 -10.17
C LEU A 98 -4.62 14.78 -10.79
N SER A 99 -5.29 15.62 -10.01
CA SER A 99 -6.52 16.31 -10.44
C SER A 99 -6.34 17.14 -11.73
N PRO A 100 -5.29 17.98 -11.86
CA PRO A 100 -5.04 18.72 -13.11
C PRO A 100 -4.77 17.82 -14.32
N VAL A 101 -4.10 16.69 -14.11
CA VAL A 101 -3.74 15.76 -15.19
C VAL A 101 -5.00 15.08 -15.73
N LEU A 102 -5.89 14.61 -14.85
CA LEU A 102 -7.17 14.05 -15.24
C LEU A 102 -8.05 15.07 -15.98
N MET A 103 -8.12 16.32 -15.49
CA MET A 103 -8.88 17.38 -16.16
C MET A 103 -8.35 17.68 -17.58
N ARG A 104 -7.03 17.70 -17.77
CA ARG A 104 -6.43 17.88 -19.10
C ARG A 104 -6.73 16.70 -20.02
N SER A 105 -6.56 15.47 -19.54
CA SER A 105 -6.85 14.26 -20.32
C SER A 105 -8.31 14.23 -20.78
N LEU A 106 -9.26 14.58 -19.90
CA LEU A 106 -10.67 14.69 -20.27
C LEU A 106 -10.93 15.79 -21.30
N LEU A 107 -10.31 16.97 -21.14
CA LEU A 107 -10.50 18.10 -22.04
C LEU A 107 -9.94 17.84 -23.45
N GLU A 108 -8.71 17.34 -23.54
CA GLU A 108 -8.03 17.02 -24.80
C GLU A 108 -8.82 16.04 -25.66
N ASN A 109 -9.53 15.11 -25.01
CA ASN A 109 -10.27 14.07 -25.69
C ASN A 109 -11.78 14.36 -25.81
N SER A 110 -12.29 15.39 -25.15
CA SER A 110 -13.70 15.82 -25.27
C SER A 110 -14.11 16.21 -26.70
N GLN A 111 -13.13 16.55 -27.54
CA GLN A 111 -13.33 16.91 -28.94
C GLN A 111 -13.40 15.69 -29.89
N ALA A 112 -13.15 14.47 -29.38
CA ALA A 112 -13.15 13.23 -30.15
C ALA A 112 -13.97 12.15 -29.43
N PRO A 113 -15.31 12.14 -29.55
CA PRO A 113 -16.20 11.25 -28.78
C PRO A 113 -15.98 9.75 -29.04
N ASP A 114 -15.40 9.38 -30.18
CA ASP A 114 -15.08 7.98 -30.52
C ASP A 114 -13.82 7.45 -29.80
N ASN A 115 -13.12 8.29 -29.05
CA ASN A 115 -11.83 7.97 -28.41
C ASN A 115 -11.94 7.54 -26.94
N ALA A 116 -13.11 7.06 -26.49
CA ALA A 116 -13.31 6.63 -25.10
C ALA A 116 -12.24 5.64 -24.60
N SER A 117 -11.78 4.72 -25.45
CA SER A 117 -10.70 3.78 -25.12
C SER A 117 -9.35 4.48 -24.90
N LEU A 118 -9.02 5.48 -25.72
CA LEU A 118 -7.79 6.27 -25.58
C LEU A 118 -7.83 7.16 -24.32
N ILE A 119 -9.01 7.68 -23.97
CA ILE A 119 -9.22 8.42 -22.71
C ILE A 119 -8.88 7.53 -21.52
N LEU A 120 -9.47 6.33 -21.47
CA LEU A 120 -9.23 5.41 -20.35
C LEU A 120 -7.77 4.96 -20.28
N GLN A 121 -7.10 4.79 -21.42
CA GLN A 121 -5.65 4.52 -21.44
C GLN A 121 -4.83 5.70 -20.91
N SER A 122 -5.14 6.92 -21.34
CA SER A 122 -4.45 8.14 -20.86
C SER A 122 -4.65 8.35 -19.35
N ILE A 123 -5.87 8.14 -18.85
CA ILE A 123 -6.18 8.19 -17.41
C ILE A 123 -5.38 7.12 -16.65
N LYS A 124 -5.36 5.88 -17.16
CA LYS A 124 -4.59 4.79 -16.54
C LYS A 124 -3.11 5.13 -16.45
N GLU A 125 -2.52 5.62 -17.53
CA GLU A 125 -1.10 5.95 -17.55
C GLU A 125 -0.79 7.12 -16.61
N SER A 126 -1.65 8.13 -16.58
CA SER A 126 -1.53 9.27 -15.64
C SER A 126 -1.56 8.81 -14.19
N LEU A 127 -2.50 7.92 -13.85
CA LEU A 127 -2.59 7.33 -12.51
C LEU A 127 -1.34 6.54 -12.16
N ARG A 128 -0.85 5.73 -13.11
CA ARG A 128 0.35 4.91 -12.91
C ARG A 128 1.57 5.78 -12.62
N ILE A 129 1.82 6.80 -13.44
CA ILE A 129 2.95 7.73 -13.25
C ILE A 129 2.84 8.40 -11.88
N ALA A 130 1.67 8.92 -11.52
CA ALA A 130 1.48 9.60 -10.24
C ALA A 130 1.71 8.66 -9.05
N LEU A 131 1.28 7.40 -9.13
CA LEU A 131 1.51 6.41 -8.08
C LEU A 131 2.97 5.93 -8.02
N GLU A 132 3.67 5.88 -9.16
CA GLU A 132 5.11 5.60 -9.22
C GLU A 132 5.93 6.73 -8.58
N GLU A 133 5.55 8.00 -8.80
CA GLU A 133 6.15 9.16 -8.14
C GLU A 133 5.91 9.14 -6.63
N GLU A 134 4.69 8.82 -6.19
CA GLU A 134 4.36 8.66 -4.77
C GLU A 134 5.21 7.56 -4.12
N LEU A 135 5.31 6.41 -4.78
CA LEU A 135 6.16 5.30 -4.32
C LEU A 135 7.63 5.72 -4.19
N TYR A 136 8.15 6.45 -5.18
CA TYR A 136 9.53 6.96 -5.16
C TYR A 136 9.76 7.90 -3.97
N GLN A 137 8.82 8.81 -3.68
CA GLN A 137 8.90 9.69 -2.52
C GLN A 137 8.87 8.91 -1.19
N LEU A 138 8.05 7.86 -1.10
CA LEU A 138 7.97 7.00 0.08
C LEU A 138 9.27 6.21 0.30
N GLU A 139 9.90 5.72 -0.76
CA GLU A 139 11.15 4.97 -0.70
C GLU A 139 12.36 5.85 -0.37
N ASP A 140 12.43 7.08 -0.89
CA ASP A 140 13.48 8.06 -0.55
C ASP A 140 13.47 8.48 0.93
N LEU A 141 12.36 8.23 1.63
CA LEU A 141 12.16 8.56 3.05
C LEU A 141 12.44 7.39 4.02
N ILE A 142 12.89 6.23 3.53
CA ILE A 142 13.21 5.00 4.29
C ILE A 142 14.73 4.82 4.39
#